data_AF-A0A250IGX9-F1
#
_entry.id   AF-A0A250IGX9-F1
#
_cell.length_a   1.000
_cell.length_b   1.000
_cell.length_c   1.000
_cell.angle_alpha   90.00
_cell.angle_beta   90.00
_cell.angle_gamma   90.00
#
_symmetry.space_group_name_H-M   'P 1'
#
loop_
_entity.id
_entity.type
_entity.pdbx_description
1 polymer ?
#
loop_
_entity_poly.entity_id
_entity_poly.type
_entity_poly.pdbx_seq_one_letter_code
_entity_poly.pdbx_strand_id
1 'polypeptide(L)'
;MNPTWMLETPAPPADTRIPYGDITHQFGDLRLPRGDGPHPVVVMIHGGFWRARYDLEHVGHLCADLTRRGYATWSLEYRRVGHPDGGWTGTFEDVARGADYLRTLAHRYPLDLKRVVFMGHSAGGHLALWLAGRGRIKAHEPLHSRTPLVPRGVVSLAGVVDLERAHALRLGEGIVESLLGGTPAQVPERYRLGSPSALLPLGVKQVLLHGTRDSTVPVELSESYQARATALGDSAKLVRLENAEHFEVINPRAREWTQVVEAVGSLV
;
A
#
# COMPACT_ATOMS: atom_id res chain seq x y z
N MET A 1 24.29 9.27 8.09
CA MET A 1 23.37 8.36 8.82
C MET A 1 22.98 7.26 7.84
N ASN A 2 22.96 5.99 8.26
CA ASN A 2 22.53 4.89 7.37
C ASN A 2 21.08 5.16 6.92
N PRO A 3 20.79 5.38 5.62
CA PRO A 3 19.45 5.72 5.15
C PRO A 3 18.45 4.57 5.36
N THR A 4 18.95 3.33 5.50
CA THR A 4 18.15 2.12 5.66
C THR A 4 18.24 1.50 7.06
N TRP A 5 18.61 2.28 8.09
CA TRP A 5 18.74 1.79 9.48
C TRP A 5 17.49 1.07 10.00
N MET A 6 16.30 1.43 9.48
CA MET A 6 15.02 0.85 9.87
C MET A 6 14.87 -0.60 9.43
N LEU A 7 15.66 -1.06 8.44
CA LEU A 7 15.69 -2.45 7.99
C LEU A 7 16.57 -3.34 8.89
N GLU A 8 17.46 -2.74 9.66
CA GLU A 8 18.46 -3.43 10.48
C GLU A 8 18.10 -3.44 11.98
N THR A 9 17.04 -2.71 12.36
CA THR A 9 16.65 -2.52 13.76
C THR A 9 15.19 -2.88 13.96
N PRO A 10 14.86 -3.67 15.00
CA PRO A 10 13.47 -3.99 15.29
C PRO A 10 12.63 -2.73 15.48
N ALA A 11 11.46 -2.70 14.85
CA ALA A 11 10.48 -1.65 15.07
C ALA A 11 9.90 -1.72 16.49
N PRO A 12 9.41 -0.58 17.04
CA PRO A 12 8.59 -0.63 18.24
C PRO A 12 7.42 -1.62 18.06
N PRO A 13 7.14 -2.48 19.06
CA PRO A 13 6.11 -3.49 18.95
C PRO A 13 4.74 -2.86 18.71
N ALA A 14 3.86 -3.61 18.05
CA ALA A 14 2.46 -3.24 17.96
C ALA A 14 1.76 -3.43 19.31
N ASP A 15 0.64 -2.73 19.54
CA ASP A 15 -0.17 -2.94 20.75
C ASP A 15 -0.89 -4.30 20.68
N THR A 16 -1.30 -4.72 19.49
CA THR A 16 -1.93 -6.03 19.29
C THR A 16 -1.69 -6.54 17.87
N ARG A 17 -1.30 -7.81 17.75
CA ARG A 17 -1.33 -8.57 16.49
C ARG A 17 -2.66 -9.33 16.40
N ILE A 18 -3.42 -9.09 15.34
CA ILE A 18 -4.79 -9.61 15.21
C ILE A 18 -4.91 -10.40 13.91
N PRO A 19 -5.29 -11.68 13.95
CA PRO A 19 -5.64 -12.42 12.75
C PRO A 19 -6.93 -11.85 12.13
N TYR A 20 -6.91 -11.65 10.82
CA TYR A 20 -8.10 -11.28 10.03
C TYR A 20 -8.59 -12.43 9.14
N GLY A 21 -7.93 -13.58 9.21
CA GLY A 21 -8.35 -14.84 8.60
C GLY A 21 -7.54 -16.02 9.15
N ASP A 22 -7.73 -17.20 8.55
CA ASP A 22 -7.40 -18.48 9.18
C ASP A 22 -5.98 -19.01 8.86
N ILE A 23 -5.26 -18.35 7.95
CA ILE A 23 -3.92 -18.76 7.55
C ILE A 23 -2.84 -17.88 8.18
N THR A 24 -1.63 -18.41 8.25
CA THR A 24 -0.49 -17.82 8.98
C THR A 24 -0.10 -16.40 8.57
N HIS A 25 -0.39 -15.99 7.34
CA HIS A 25 -0.05 -14.66 6.81
C HIS A 25 -1.24 -13.71 6.73
N GLN A 26 -2.40 -14.07 7.31
CA GLN A 26 -3.59 -13.21 7.36
C GLN A 26 -3.74 -12.56 8.74
N PHE A 27 -2.80 -11.69 9.10
CA PHE A 27 -2.86 -10.89 10.33
C PHE A 27 -2.45 -9.45 10.07
N GLY A 28 -2.81 -8.56 10.99
CA GLY A 28 -2.27 -7.21 11.01
C GLY A 28 -1.84 -6.81 12.40
N ASP A 29 -0.96 -5.82 12.43
CA ASP A 29 -0.45 -5.19 13.64
C ASP A 29 -1.20 -3.86 13.83
N LEU A 30 -1.98 -3.78 14.92
CA LEU A 30 -2.71 -2.59 15.32
C LEU A 30 -1.88 -1.78 16.33
N ARG A 31 -1.73 -0.48 16.07
CA ARG A 31 -1.19 0.50 17.03
C ARG A 31 -2.19 1.62 17.24
N LEU A 32 -2.39 2.01 18.48
CA LEU A 32 -3.34 3.05 18.90
C LEU A 32 -2.60 4.27 19.45
N PRO A 33 -3.02 5.48 19.06
CA PRO A 33 -2.51 6.71 19.68
C PRO A 33 -2.88 6.76 21.16
N ARG A 34 -2.14 7.57 21.92
CA ARG A 34 -2.54 7.93 23.29
C ARG A 34 -3.72 8.90 23.25
N GLY A 35 -4.56 8.85 24.29
CA GLY A 35 -5.71 9.74 24.47
C GLY A 35 -7.02 9.14 23.94
N ASP A 36 -8.09 9.92 24.03
CA ASP A 36 -9.43 9.47 23.64
C ASP A 36 -9.59 9.50 22.10
N GLY A 37 -10.30 8.52 21.56
CA GLY A 37 -10.63 8.44 20.13
C GLY A 37 -12.07 8.91 19.81
N PRO A 38 -12.63 8.55 18.64
CA PRO A 38 -12.05 7.63 17.65
C PRO A 38 -10.92 8.28 16.83
N HIS A 39 -9.89 7.50 16.52
CA HIS A 39 -8.69 7.95 15.82
C HIS A 39 -8.80 7.77 14.30
N PRO A 40 -8.28 8.69 13.48
CA PRO A 40 -8.11 8.45 12.05
C PRO A 40 -7.18 7.24 11.86
N VAL A 41 -7.43 6.44 10.81
CA VAL A 41 -6.73 5.17 10.60
C VAL A 41 -5.91 5.21 9.32
N VAL A 42 -4.66 4.77 9.41
CA VAL A 42 -3.82 4.44 8.27
C VAL A 42 -3.74 2.91 8.14
N VAL A 43 -4.33 2.36 7.07
CA VAL A 43 -4.11 0.95 6.69
C VAL A 43 -2.81 0.90 5.91
N MET A 44 -1.78 0.30 6.50
CA MET A 44 -0.44 0.26 5.93
C MET A 44 -0.14 -1.09 5.28
N ILE A 45 0.40 -1.06 4.05
CA ILE A 45 0.77 -2.26 3.30
C ILE A 45 2.27 -2.22 3.01
N HIS A 46 2.99 -3.24 3.48
CA HIS A 46 4.43 -3.32 3.31
C HIS A 46 4.84 -3.66 1.87
N GLY A 47 6.07 -3.26 1.53
CA GLY A 47 6.71 -3.53 0.24
C GLY A 47 7.42 -4.87 0.18
N GLY A 48 8.47 -4.96 -0.66
CA GLY A 48 9.28 -6.17 -0.83
C GLY A 48 8.98 -6.96 -2.11
N PHE A 49 8.52 -6.27 -3.17
CA PHE A 49 8.23 -6.90 -4.47
C PHE A 49 7.31 -8.12 -4.38
N TRP A 50 6.38 -8.13 -3.42
CA TRP A 50 5.47 -9.25 -3.16
C TRP A 50 6.19 -10.60 -2.93
N ARG A 51 7.44 -10.59 -2.43
CA ARG A 51 8.22 -11.81 -2.17
C ARG A 51 8.07 -12.25 -0.72
N ALA A 52 7.87 -13.55 -0.52
CA ALA A 52 7.72 -14.20 0.78
C ALA A 52 8.76 -13.77 1.84
N ARG A 53 10.00 -13.53 1.41
CA ARG A 53 11.14 -13.17 2.28
C ARG A 53 11.07 -11.79 2.94
N TYR A 54 10.10 -10.95 2.60
CA TYR A 54 9.87 -9.66 3.24
C TYR A 54 8.48 -9.64 3.88
N ASP A 55 8.34 -8.98 5.02
CA ASP A 55 7.13 -8.93 5.82
C ASP A 55 6.82 -7.49 6.27
N LEU A 56 5.85 -7.33 7.17
CA LEU A 56 5.45 -6.01 7.65
C LEU A 56 6.46 -5.32 8.57
N GLU A 57 7.53 -5.97 9.02
CA GLU A 57 8.41 -5.42 10.06
C GLU A 57 9.11 -4.14 9.60
N HIS A 58 9.51 -4.06 8.32
CA HIS A 58 10.26 -2.92 7.80
C HIS A 58 9.44 -1.62 7.71
N VAL A 59 8.11 -1.70 7.79
CA VAL A 59 7.23 -0.53 7.90
C VAL A 59 6.83 -0.24 9.35
N GLY A 60 7.30 -1.02 10.33
CA GLY A 60 6.92 -0.84 11.73
C GLY A 60 7.36 0.50 12.32
N HIS A 61 8.55 1.00 11.96
CA HIS A 61 9.06 2.30 12.44
C HIS A 61 8.21 3.48 11.98
N LEU A 62 7.76 3.46 10.72
CA LEU A 62 6.89 4.49 10.16
C LEU A 62 5.49 4.43 10.79
N CYS A 63 4.97 3.21 11.02
CA CYS A 63 3.70 3.01 11.70
C CYS A 63 3.74 3.56 13.13
N ALA A 64 4.81 3.27 13.88
CA ALA A 64 5.00 3.79 15.23
C ALA A 64 5.08 5.32 15.25
N ASP A 65 5.72 5.94 14.24
CA ASP A 65 5.78 7.40 14.14
C ASP A 65 4.42 8.03 13.86
N LEU A 66 3.66 7.50 12.89
CA LEU A 66 2.30 7.95 12.61
C LEU A 66 1.39 7.79 13.85
N THR A 67 1.54 6.70 14.61
CA THR A 67 0.79 6.51 15.85
C THR A 67 1.11 7.54 16.92
N ARG A 68 2.39 7.92 17.10
CA ARG A 68 2.74 9.04 17.99
C ARG A 68 2.13 10.37 17.56
N ARG A 69 1.78 10.53 16.28
CA ARG A 69 1.17 11.74 15.71
C ARG A 69 -0.36 11.75 15.74
N GLY A 70 -1.00 10.73 16.32
CA GLY A 70 -2.45 10.68 16.47
C GLY A 70 -3.19 9.79 15.48
N TYR A 71 -2.49 9.01 14.65
CA TYR A 71 -3.10 8.08 13.70
C TYR A 71 -3.07 6.64 14.21
N ALA A 72 -4.21 5.96 14.30
CA ALA A 72 -4.20 4.52 14.46
C ALA A 72 -3.55 3.89 13.20
N THR A 73 -2.64 2.95 13.38
CA THR A 73 -2.02 2.24 12.25
C THR A 73 -2.43 0.78 12.27
N TRP A 74 -2.88 0.31 11.13
CA TRP A 74 -3.26 -1.08 10.88
C TRP A 74 -2.37 -1.61 9.76
N SER A 75 -1.21 -2.15 10.12
CA SER A 75 -0.23 -2.68 9.15
C SER A 75 -0.52 -4.14 8.85
N LEU A 76 -0.77 -4.46 7.58
CA LEU A 76 -1.19 -5.79 7.13
C LEU A 76 -0.01 -6.67 6.76
N GLU A 77 0.01 -7.89 7.28
CA GLU A 77 0.69 -9.04 6.66
C GLU A 77 -0.20 -9.60 5.55
N TYR A 78 0.34 -10.35 4.58
CA TYR A 78 -0.44 -10.99 3.51
C TYR A 78 0.32 -12.14 2.83
N ARG A 79 -0.32 -13.09 2.14
CA ARG A 79 0.43 -14.07 1.33
C ARG A 79 1.13 -13.42 0.15
N ARG A 80 2.27 -13.97 -0.26
CA ARG A 80 3.19 -13.41 -1.26
C ARG A 80 3.73 -14.48 -2.18
N VAL A 81 4.32 -14.10 -3.30
CA VAL A 81 5.04 -15.02 -4.19
C VAL A 81 6.10 -15.79 -3.39
N GLY A 82 6.00 -17.11 -3.43
CA GLY A 82 6.79 -18.05 -2.63
C GLY A 82 6.03 -18.70 -1.46
N HIS A 83 4.88 -18.14 -1.05
CA HIS A 83 3.93 -18.82 -0.17
C HIS A 83 2.92 -19.64 -1.00
N PRO A 84 2.34 -20.72 -0.43
CA PRO A 84 1.21 -21.41 -1.03
C PRO A 84 0.08 -20.43 -1.36
N ASP A 85 -0.43 -20.50 -2.59
CA ASP A 85 -1.48 -19.62 -3.13
C ASP A 85 -1.17 -18.11 -3.06
N GLY A 86 0.11 -17.75 -2.89
CA GLY A 86 0.57 -16.37 -2.98
C GLY A 86 0.68 -15.89 -4.43
N GLY A 87 0.49 -14.59 -4.64
CA GLY A 87 0.35 -13.99 -5.97
C GLY A 87 -1.11 -13.88 -6.38
N TRP A 88 -1.41 -14.12 -7.65
CA TRP A 88 -2.76 -14.06 -8.18
C TRP A 88 -3.54 -15.34 -7.83
N THR A 89 -4.66 -15.30 -7.10
CA THR A 89 -5.34 -14.13 -6.50
C THR A 89 -5.02 -13.88 -5.03
N GLY A 90 -4.40 -14.84 -4.33
CA GLY A 90 -4.33 -14.85 -2.86
C GLY A 90 -3.68 -13.63 -2.22
N THR A 91 -2.65 -13.02 -2.83
CA THR A 91 -2.06 -11.76 -2.33
C THR A 91 -3.09 -10.62 -2.31
N PHE A 92 -3.88 -10.49 -3.37
CA PHE A 92 -4.89 -9.45 -3.51
C PHE A 92 -6.08 -9.70 -2.58
N GLU A 93 -6.51 -10.95 -2.45
CA GLU A 93 -7.58 -11.36 -1.54
C GLU A 93 -7.23 -11.10 -0.08
N ASP A 94 -5.98 -11.38 0.31
CA ASP A 94 -5.52 -11.19 1.69
C ASP A 94 -5.52 -9.71 2.07
N VAL A 95 -4.99 -8.85 1.20
CA VAL A 95 -4.95 -7.40 1.44
C VAL A 95 -6.36 -6.80 1.44
N ALA A 96 -7.22 -7.25 0.51
CA ALA A 96 -8.64 -6.88 0.48
C ALA A 96 -9.36 -7.24 1.79
N ARG A 97 -9.17 -8.47 2.25
CA ARG A 97 -9.75 -8.98 3.50
C ARG A 97 -9.22 -8.19 4.70
N GLY A 98 -7.92 -7.98 4.79
CA GLY A 98 -7.29 -7.24 5.90
C GLY A 98 -7.77 -5.80 6.00
N ALA A 99 -7.94 -5.11 4.86
CA ALA A 99 -8.51 -3.76 4.83
C ALA A 99 -9.99 -3.76 5.24
N ASP A 100 -10.80 -4.68 4.70
CA ASP A 100 -12.24 -4.76 5.01
C ASP A 100 -12.50 -5.17 6.47
N TYR A 101 -11.58 -5.93 7.08
CA TYR A 101 -11.62 -6.34 8.49
C TYR A 101 -11.54 -5.16 9.47
N LEU A 102 -11.12 -3.98 9.00
CA LEU A 102 -11.13 -2.77 9.81
C LEU A 102 -12.54 -2.43 10.34
N ARG A 103 -13.61 -2.82 9.62
CA ARG A 103 -15.00 -2.69 10.11
C ARG A 103 -15.22 -3.50 11.39
N THR A 104 -14.68 -4.71 11.46
CA THR A 104 -14.75 -5.56 12.65
C THR A 104 -13.95 -4.95 13.80
N LEU A 105 -12.75 -4.42 13.50
CA LEU A 105 -11.90 -3.79 14.51
C LEU A 105 -12.55 -2.54 15.13
N ALA A 106 -13.26 -1.73 14.34
CA ALA A 106 -13.91 -0.52 14.83
C ALA A 106 -15.04 -0.77 15.85
N HIS A 107 -15.53 -2.01 15.97
CA HIS A 107 -16.45 -2.39 17.05
C HIS A 107 -15.76 -2.60 18.41
N ARG A 108 -14.44 -2.81 18.41
CA ARG A 108 -13.65 -3.13 19.62
C ARG A 108 -12.64 -2.06 19.98
N TYR A 109 -12.19 -1.29 19.00
CA TYR A 109 -11.15 -0.28 19.14
C TYR A 109 -11.69 1.08 18.67
N PRO A 110 -11.17 2.20 19.24
CA PRO A 110 -11.65 3.54 18.92
C PRO A 110 -11.11 4.01 17.56
N LEU A 111 -11.64 3.44 16.48
CA LEU A 111 -11.19 3.67 15.10
C LEU A 111 -12.25 4.45 14.32
N ASP A 112 -11.86 5.55 13.68
CA ASP A 112 -12.75 6.38 12.88
C ASP A 112 -12.75 5.95 11.42
N LEU A 113 -13.75 5.15 11.04
CA LEU A 113 -13.89 4.67 9.66
C LEU A 113 -14.25 5.76 8.64
N LYS A 114 -14.57 6.99 9.08
CA LYS A 114 -14.77 8.12 8.17
C LYS A 114 -13.44 8.77 7.75
N ARG A 115 -12.36 8.50 8.48
CA ARG A 115 -11.01 9.05 8.26
C ARG A 115 -9.99 7.93 8.06
N VAL A 116 -10.25 7.08 7.07
CA VAL A 116 -9.36 5.98 6.68
C VAL A 116 -8.50 6.41 5.49
N VAL A 117 -7.19 6.24 5.61
CA VAL A 117 -6.22 6.40 4.53
C VAL A 117 -5.61 5.03 4.24
N PHE A 118 -5.57 4.63 2.97
CA PHE A 118 -4.73 3.51 2.55
C PHE A 118 -3.34 4.01 2.23
N MET A 119 -2.32 3.33 2.74
CA MET A 119 -0.94 3.73 2.56
C MET A 119 -0.09 2.50 2.28
N GLY A 120 0.92 2.65 1.44
CA GLY A 120 1.82 1.54 1.18
C GLY A 120 3.14 1.95 0.55
N HIS A 121 4.15 1.11 0.74
CA HIS A 121 5.49 1.31 0.20
C HIS A 121 5.80 0.34 -0.92
N SER A 122 6.32 0.82 -2.05
CA SER A 122 6.77 -0.02 -3.16
C SER A 122 5.65 -0.94 -3.68
N ALA A 123 5.84 -2.25 -3.63
CA ALA A 123 4.79 -3.25 -3.86
C ALA A 123 3.51 -3.06 -3.01
N GLY A 124 3.63 -2.50 -1.81
CA GLY A 124 2.51 -2.09 -0.97
C GLY A 124 1.84 -0.80 -1.42
N GLY A 125 2.59 0.15 -2.02
CA GLY A 125 2.02 1.37 -2.62
C GLY A 125 1.17 1.05 -3.85
N HIS A 126 1.60 0.03 -4.61
CA HIS A 126 0.76 -0.63 -5.62
C HIS A 126 -0.55 -1.16 -5.02
N LEU A 127 -0.45 -1.99 -3.98
CA LEU A 127 -1.61 -2.63 -3.36
C LEU A 127 -2.56 -1.61 -2.69
N ALA A 128 -2.05 -0.50 -2.16
CA ALA A 128 -2.86 0.56 -1.56
C ALA A 128 -3.72 1.29 -2.61
N LEU A 129 -3.14 1.59 -3.78
CA LEU A 129 -3.90 2.16 -4.91
C LEU A 129 -4.87 1.14 -5.48
N TRP A 130 -4.45 -0.11 -5.64
CA TRP A 130 -5.33 -1.19 -6.10
C TRP A 130 -6.53 -1.38 -5.16
N LEU A 131 -6.32 -1.37 -3.84
CA LEU A 131 -7.40 -1.47 -2.84
C LEU A 131 -8.48 -0.40 -3.03
N ALA A 132 -8.08 0.83 -3.31
CA ALA A 132 -8.99 1.93 -3.58
C ALA A 132 -9.72 1.78 -4.93
N GLY A 133 -9.07 1.14 -5.90
CA GLY A 133 -9.65 0.82 -7.21
C GLY A 133 -10.62 -0.36 -7.22
N ARG A 134 -10.75 -1.13 -6.14
CA ARG A 134 -11.58 -2.35 -6.11
C ARG A 134 -13.05 -2.15 -6.52
N GLY A 135 -13.60 -0.95 -6.31
CA GLY A 135 -14.97 -0.61 -6.76
C GLY A 135 -15.15 -0.63 -8.29
N ARG A 136 -14.06 -0.72 -9.06
CA ARG A 136 -14.05 -0.78 -10.53
C ARG A 136 -14.05 -2.20 -11.07
N ILE A 137 -13.82 -3.20 -10.21
CA ILE A 137 -13.88 -4.62 -10.54
C ILE A 137 -15.35 -5.03 -10.60
N LYS A 138 -15.78 -5.63 -11.71
CA LYS A 138 -17.18 -5.97 -11.98
C LYS A 138 -17.60 -7.22 -11.22
N ALA A 139 -18.90 -7.36 -10.97
CA ALA A 139 -19.46 -8.45 -10.16
C ALA A 139 -19.11 -9.88 -10.61
N HIS A 140 -18.81 -10.09 -11.90
CA HIS A 140 -18.44 -11.39 -12.46
C HIS A 140 -16.92 -11.61 -12.56
N GLU A 141 -16.12 -10.60 -12.23
CA GLU A 141 -14.66 -10.66 -12.32
C GLU A 141 -14.06 -11.18 -11.00
N PRO A 142 -12.90 -11.86 -11.07
CA PRO A 142 -12.18 -12.24 -9.86
C PRO A 142 -11.81 -11.00 -9.03
N LEU A 143 -11.68 -11.17 -7.71
CA LEU A 143 -11.38 -10.10 -6.73
C LEU A 143 -12.50 -9.07 -6.51
N HIS A 144 -13.67 -9.23 -7.11
CA HIS A 144 -14.83 -8.40 -6.80
C HIS A 144 -15.25 -8.53 -5.33
N SER A 145 -15.53 -7.38 -4.70
CA SER A 145 -16.19 -7.30 -3.40
C SER A 145 -17.49 -6.51 -3.55
N ARG A 146 -18.57 -6.99 -2.94
CA ARG A 146 -19.87 -6.28 -2.93
C ARG A 146 -19.81 -4.99 -2.12
N THR A 147 -18.96 -4.95 -1.10
CA THR A 147 -18.87 -3.85 -0.15
C THR A 147 -17.40 -3.59 0.22
N PRO A 148 -16.54 -3.19 -0.73
CA PRO A 148 -15.16 -2.85 -0.42
C PRO A 148 -15.13 -1.64 0.52
N LEU A 149 -14.21 -1.61 1.48
CA LEU A 149 -13.92 -0.42 2.25
C LEU A 149 -13.36 0.65 1.32
N VAL A 150 -14.00 1.83 1.31
CA VAL A 150 -13.59 2.98 0.50
C VAL A 150 -12.83 3.96 1.41
N PRO A 151 -11.56 4.26 1.13
CA PRO A 151 -10.79 5.20 1.94
C PRO A 151 -11.15 6.65 1.58
N ARG A 152 -10.80 7.57 2.46
CA ARG A 152 -10.84 9.02 2.17
C ARG A 152 -9.80 9.43 1.13
N GLY A 153 -8.69 8.70 1.08
CA GLY A 153 -7.67 8.80 0.04
C GLY A 153 -6.56 7.76 0.20
N VAL A 154 -5.60 7.83 -0.72
CA VAL A 154 -4.45 6.90 -0.78
C VAL A 154 -3.14 7.66 -0.77
N VAL A 155 -2.17 7.16 0.00
CA VAL A 155 -0.76 7.59 -0.05
C VAL A 155 0.09 6.44 -0.61
N SER A 156 0.64 6.63 -1.81
CA SER A 156 1.54 5.65 -2.43
C SER A 156 2.98 6.13 -2.31
N LEU A 157 3.80 5.38 -1.58
CA LEU A 157 5.22 5.68 -1.37
C LEU A 157 6.08 4.84 -2.32
N ALA A 158 6.68 5.47 -3.32
CA ALA A 158 7.51 4.81 -4.35
C ALA A 158 6.83 3.58 -4.99
N GLY A 159 5.52 3.66 -5.24
CA GLY A 159 4.70 2.51 -5.61
C GLY A 159 4.93 1.97 -7.03
N VAL A 160 4.78 0.66 -7.21
CA VAL A 160 4.76 0.01 -8.54
C VAL A 160 3.38 0.17 -9.18
N VAL A 161 3.06 1.39 -9.64
CA VAL A 161 1.68 1.80 -9.97
C VAL A 161 1.19 1.38 -11.36
N ASP A 162 2.03 0.73 -12.16
CA ASP A 162 1.68 0.16 -13.46
C ASP A 162 2.37 -1.19 -13.66
N LEU A 163 1.62 -2.29 -13.58
CA LEU A 163 2.18 -3.64 -13.66
C LEU A 163 2.64 -4.02 -15.06
N GLU A 164 2.00 -3.53 -16.12
CA GLU A 164 2.44 -3.79 -17.50
C GLU A 164 3.79 -3.11 -17.77
N ARG A 165 3.93 -1.85 -17.34
CA ARG A 165 5.18 -1.10 -17.44
C ARG A 165 6.26 -1.72 -16.55
N ALA A 166 5.93 -2.11 -15.33
CA ALA A 166 6.86 -2.78 -14.42
C ALA A 166 7.37 -4.12 -14.98
N HIS A 167 6.49 -4.90 -15.62
CA HIS A 167 6.88 -6.11 -16.35
C HIS A 167 7.82 -5.78 -17.51
N ALA A 168 7.50 -4.79 -18.35
CA ALA A 168 8.35 -4.39 -19.48
C ALA A 168 9.76 -3.94 -19.05
N LEU A 169 9.87 -3.29 -17.89
CA LEU A 169 11.13 -2.89 -17.27
C LEU A 169 11.83 -3.99 -16.48
N ARG A 170 11.21 -5.18 -16.37
CA ARG A 170 11.68 -6.32 -15.58
C ARG A 170 11.99 -5.96 -14.12
N LEU A 171 11.18 -5.08 -13.52
CA LEU A 171 11.38 -4.65 -12.12
C LEU A 171 11.39 -5.86 -11.18
N GLY A 172 12.26 -5.81 -10.17
CA GLY A 172 12.41 -6.88 -9.19
C GLY A 172 12.76 -8.23 -9.82
N GLU A 173 13.57 -8.24 -10.88
CA GLU A 173 13.96 -9.44 -11.66
C GLU A 173 12.78 -10.09 -12.43
N GLY A 174 11.77 -9.30 -12.81
CA GLY A 174 10.60 -9.82 -13.54
C GLY A 174 9.53 -10.46 -12.64
N ILE A 175 9.56 -10.18 -11.33
CA ILE A 175 8.65 -10.74 -10.33
C ILE A 175 7.16 -10.53 -10.63
N VAL A 176 6.81 -9.52 -11.45
CA VAL A 176 5.43 -9.24 -11.88
C VAL A 176 4.82 -10.44 -12.60
N GLU A 177 5.60 -11.17 -13.40
CA GLU A 177 5.12 -12.37 -14.09
C GLU A 177 4.74 -13.46 -13.07
N SER A 178 5.54 -13.63 -12.01
CA SER A 178 5.23 -14.58 -10.93
C SER A 178 4.05 -14.10 -10.06
N LEU A 179 3.93 -12.79 -9.84
CA LEU A 179 2.78 -12.21 -9.12
C LEU A 179 1.48 -12.52 -9.85
N LEU A 180 1.44 -12.31 -11.18
CA LEU A 180 0.22 -12.45 -11.98
C LEU A 180 0.07 -13.84 -12.60
N GLY A 181 1.07 -14.71 -12.52
CA GLY A 181 1.07 -16.06 -13.09
C GLY A 181 1.15 -16.10 -14.61
N GLY A 182 1.83 -15.13 -15.24
CA GLY A 182 2.04 -15.05 -16.68
C GLY A 182 2.36 -13.63 -17.17
N THR A 183 2.76 -13.51 -18.43
CA THR A 183 3.06 -12.23 -19.10
C THR A 183 1.78 -11.47 -19.49
N PRO A 184 1.84 -10.17 -19.84
CA PRO A 184 0.67 -9.40 -20.28
C PRO A 184 -0.07 -10.03 -21.48
N ALA A 185 0.65 -10.72 -22.36
CA ALA A 185 0.04 -11.41 -23.51
C ALA A 185 -0.68 -12.71 -23.10
N GLN A 186 -0.20 -13.41 -22.07
CA GLN A 186 -0.78 -14.67 -21.61
C GLN A 186 -1.96 -14.47 -20.67
N VAL A 187 -1.90 -13.46 -19.80
CA VAL A 187 -2.92 -13.18 -18.76
C VAL A 187 -3.38 -11.72 -18.76
N PRO A 188 -3.84 -11.16 -19.91
CA PRO A 188 -4.16 -9.73 -20.03
C PRO A 188 -5.22 -9.26 -19.02
N GLU A 189 -6.18 -10.13 -18.69
CA GLU A 189 -7.21 -9.83 -17.69
C GLU A 189 -6.62 -9.58 -16.30
N ARG A 190 -5.59 -10.33 -15.89
CA ARG A 190 -4.95 -10.19 -14.57
C ARG A 190 -4.16 -8.89 -14.45
N TYR A 191 -3.54 -8.44 -15.54
CA TYR A 191 -2.91 -7.12 -15.59
C TYR A 191 -3.95 -5.99 -15.50
N ARG A 192 -5.07 -6.12 -16.23
CA ARG A 192 -6.17 -5.15 -16.16
C ARG A 192 -6.79 -5.05 -14.77
N LEU A 193 -6.94 -6.17 -14.06
CA LEU A 193 -7.56 -6.24 -12.74
C LEU A 193 -6.60 -5.99 -11.58
N GLY A 194 -5.32 -6.32 -11.76
CA GLY A 194 -4.27 -6.17 -10.75
C GLY A 194 -3.59 -4.81 -10.78
N SER A 195 -3.50 -4.13 -11.93
CA SER A 195 -2.78 -2.87 -12.06
C SER A 195 -3.66 -1.66 -11.70
N PRO A 196 -3.27 -0.79 -10.75
CA PRO A 196 -4.05 0.40 -10.43
C PRO A 196 -4.13 1.37 -11.62
N SER A 197 -3.11 1.44 -12.49
CA SER A 197 -3.16 2.26 -13.72
C SER A 197 -4.29 1.85 -14.67
N ALA A 198 -4.67 0.57 -14.67
CA ALA A 198 -5.75 0.03 -15.48
C ALA A 198 -7.14 0.19 -14.84
N LEU A 199 -7.19 0.44 -13.52
CA LEU A 199 -8.43 0.68 -12.77
C LEU A 199 -8.85 2.15 -12.74
N LEU A 200 -7.99 3.08 -13.19
CA LEU A 200 -8.30 4.50 -13.25
C LEU A 200 -9.56 4.82 -14.07
N PRO A 201 -10.33 5.87 -13.71
CA PRO A 201 -10.24 6.64 -12.47
C PRO A 201 -10.66 5.83 -11.23
N LEU A 202 -9.98 6.04 -10.10
CA LEU A 202 -10.28 5.42 -8.79
C LEU A 202 -11.38 6.17 -8.04
N GLY A 203 -11.59 7.47 -8.30
CA GLY A 203 -12.63 8.27 -7.64
C GLY A 203 -12.32 8.68 -6.19
N VAL A 204 -11.07 8.51 -5.74
CA VAL A 204 -10.58 8.98 -4.43
C VAL A 204 -9.36 9.88 -4.60
N LYS A 205 -9.06 10.68 -3.57
CA LYS A 205 -7.83 11.49 -3.53
C LYS A 205 -6.61 10.58 -3.48
N GLN A 206 -5.59 10.90 -4.26
CA GLN A 206 -4.36 10.12 -4.39
C GLN A 206 -3.15 11.05 -4.22
N VAL A 207 -2.24 10.70 -3.31
CA VAL A 207 -0.96 11.38 -3.14
C VAL A 207 0.15 10.36 -3.35
N LEU A 208 0.93 10.54 -4.40
CA LEU A 208 2.11 9.74 -4.69
C LEU A 208 3.33 10.51 -4.20
N LEU A 209 4.20 9.85 -3.42
CA LEU A 209 5.50 10.41 -3.04
C LEU A 209 6.59 9.49 -3.57
N HIS A 210 7.56 10.06 -4.29
CA HIS A 210 8.55 9.26 -5.01
C HIS A 210 9.89 9.99 -5.08
N GLY A 211 10.98 9.30 -4.72
CA GLY A 211 12.34 9.82 -4.85
C GLY A 211 12.75 10.04 -6.30
N THR A 212 13.40 11.18 -6.60
CA THR A 212 13.88 11.46 -7.97
C THR A 212 15.09 10.63 -8.38
N ARG A 213 15.75 9.96 -7.42
CA ARG A 213 16.90 9.10 -7.65
C ARG A 213 16.60 7.62 -7.46
N ASP A 214 15.34 7.26 -7.20
CA ASP A 214 14.93 5.89 -6.91
C ASP A 214 15.43 4.90 -7.97
N SER A 215 16.43 4.11 -7.56
CA SER A 215 17.07 3.09 -8.39
C SER A 215 16.34 1.75 -8.39
N THR A 216 15.26 1.60 -7.60
CA THR A 216 14.48 0.36 -7.46
C THR A 216 13.19 0.42 -8.28
N VAL A 217 12.46 1.52 -8.18
CA VAL A 217 11.24 1.80 -8.96
C VAL A 217 11.44 3.15 -9.63
N PRO A 218 11.48 3.23 -10.96
CA PRO A 218 11.68 4.51 -11.64
C PRO A 218 10.52 5.48 -11.37
N VAL A 219 10.85 6.74 -11.05
CA VAL A 219 9.87 7.80 -10.73
C VAL A 219 8.86 8.03 -11.87
N GLU A 220 9.25 7.72 -13.11
CA GLU A 220 8.44 7.84 -14.32
C GLU A 220 7.15 6.99 -14.24
N LEU A 221 7.14 5.90 -13.46
CA LEU A 221 5.91 5.14 -13.21
C LEU A 221 4.88 6.01 -12.47
N SER A 222 5.30 6.76 -11.45
CA SER A 222 4.42 7.68 -10.73
C SER A 222 4.04 8.91 -11.55
N GLU A 223 4.95 9.43 -12.37
CA GLU A 223 4.65 10.57 -13.26
C GLU A 223 3.59 10.20 -14.31
N SER A 224 3.80 9.08 -15.02
CA SER A 224 2.87 8.62 -16.05
C SER A 224 1.50 8.24 -15.47
N TYR A 225 1.48 7.59 -14.29
CA TYR A 225 0.24 7.30 -13.57
C TYR A 225 -0.50 8.58 -13.18
N GLN A 226 0.17 9.55 -12.57
CA GLN A 226 -0.46 10.80 -12.14
C GLN A 226 -1.01 11.59 -13.33
N ALA A 227 -0.24 11.70 -14.41
CA ALA A 227 -0.69 12.37 -15.63
C ALA A 227 -1.95 11.69 -16.20
N ARG A 228 -1.98 10.35 -16.27
CA ARG A 228 -3.14 9.58 -16.73
C ARG A 228 -4.35 9.75 -15.80
N ALA A 229 -4.16 9.69 -14.49
CA ALA A 229 -5.22 9.86 -13.50
C ALA A 229 -5.87 11.25 -13.64
N THR A 230 -5.05 12.31 -13.68
CA THR A 230 -5.54 13.68 -13.86
C THR A 230 -6.25 13.87 -15.20
N ALA A 231 -5.73 13.30 -16.29
CA ALA A 231 -6.39 13.34 -17.60
C ALA A 231 -7.77 12.65 -17.61
N LEU A 232 -7.97 11.65 -16.75
CA LEU A 232 -9.24 10.94 -16.54
C LEU A 232 -10.14 11.59 -15.49
N GLY A 233 -9.76 12.76 -14.95
CA GLY A 233 -10.54 13.53 -13.97
C GLY A 233 -10.34 13.13 -12.50
N ASP A 234 -9.39 12.26 -12.20
CA ASP A 234 -9.07 11.87 -10.82
C ASP A 234 -8.27 12.96 -10.07
N SER A 235 -8.45 13.02 -8.76
CA SER A 235 -7.64 13.87 -7.86
C SER A 235 -6.33 13.16 -7.50
N ALA A 236 -5.33 13.28 -8.37
CA ALA A 236 -4.00 12.72 -8.16
C ALA A 236 -2.92 13.82 -8.07
N LYS A 237 -2.10 13.77 -7.02
CA LYS A 237 -0.94 14.63 -6.80
C LYS A 237 0.32 13.77 -6.74
N LEU A 238 1.37 14.20 -7.42
CA LEU A 238 2.72 13.64 -7.28
C LEU A 238 3.61 14.63 -6.52
N VAL A 239 4.27 14.15 -5.48
CA VAL A 239 5.34 14.83 -4.76
C VAL A 239 6.66 14.15 -5.13
N ARG A 240 7.46 14.83 -5.94
CA ARG A 240 8.82 14.38 -6.27
C ARG A 240 9.75 14.79 -5.13
N LEU A 241 10.39 13.80 -4.52
CA LEU A 241 11.31 14.00 -3.41
C LEU A 241 12.72 14.11 -3.97
N GLU A 242 13.18 15.35 -4.11
CA GLU A 242 14.43 15.66 -4.78
C GLU A 242 15.62 15.00 -4.08
N ASN A 243 16.46 14.32 -4.86
CA ASN A 243 17.61 13.52 -4.42
C ASN A 243 17.31 12.33 -3.49
N ALA A 244 16.04 12.01 -3.21
CA ALA A 244 15.69 10.85 -2.40
C ALA A 244 15.74 9.55 -3.23
N GLU A 245 16.07 8.45 -2.57
CA GLU A 245 16.06 7.09 -3.11
C GLU A 245 14.79 6.36 -2.64
N HIS A 246 14.78 5.02 -2.72
CA HIS A 246 13.60 4.18 -2.51
C HIS A 246 13.08 4.10 -1.06
N PHE A 247 13.94 4.37 -0.07
CA PHE A 247 13.65 4.06 1.34
C PHE A 247 13.47 5.30 2.23
N GLU A 248 13.87 6.48 1.77
CA GLU A 248 13.67 7.74 2.49
C GLU A 248 12.18 8.01 2.76
N VAL A 249 11.30 7.57 1.86
CA VAL A 249 9.83 7.68 2.00
C VAL A 249 9.25 6.88 3.17
N ILE A 250 9.98 5.89 3.70
CA ILE A 250 9.57 5.11 4.88
C ILE A 250 10.46 5.34 6.09
N ASN A 251 11.40 6.30 6.02
CA ASN A 251 12.36 6.59 7.07
C ASN A 251 11.87 7.76 7.94
N PRO A 252 11.42 7.54 9.19
CA PRO A 252 10.95 8.63 10.04
C PRO A 252 12.01 9.67 10.42
N ARG A 253 13.30 9.38 10.15
CA ARG A 253 14.43 10.28 10.38
C ARG A 253 14.90 11.00 9.12
N ALA A 254 14.34 10.68 7.95
CA ALA A 254 14.68 11.36 6.71
C ALA A 254 14.00 12.74 6.63
N ARG A 255 14.61 13.68 5.90
CA ARG A 255 14.06 15.03 5.71
C ARG A 255 12.72 15.00 4.94
N GLU A 256 12.56 14.00 4.08
CA GLU A 256 11.36 13.77 3.26
C GLU A 256 10.15 13.36 4.09
N TRP A 257 10.36 12.81 5.29
CA TRP A 257 9.30 12.23 6.11
C TRP A 257 8.19 13.24 6.47
N THR A 258 8.53 14.51 6.65
CA THR A 258 7.54 15.57 6.88
C THR A 258 6.51 15.64 5.76
N GLN A 259 6.92 15.49 4.50
CA GLN A 259 6.01 15.50 3.36
C GLN A 259 5.10 14.26 3.33
N VAL A 260 5.59 13.12 3.82
CA VAL A 260 4.77 11.90 3.99
C VAL A 260 3.68 12.12 5.04
N VAL A 261 4.04 12.72 6.18
CA VAL A 261 3.09 13.03 7.25
C VAL A 261 2.05 14.06 6.78
N GLU A 262 2.47 15.10 6.05
CA GLU A 262 1.57 16.09 5.46
C GLU A 262 0.61 15.46 4.44
N ALA A 263 1.09 14.51 3.64
CA ALA A 263 0.26 13.78 2.69
C ALA A 263 -0.86 13.00 3.41
N VAL A 264 -0.53 12.27 4.48
CA VAL A 264 -1.53 11.59 5.33
C VAL A 264 -2.50 12.59 5.94
N GLY A 265 -1.98 13.69 6.53
CA GLY A 265 -2.79 14.74 7.16
C GLY A 265 -3.77 15.43 6.21
N SER A 266 -3.41 15.56 4.92
CA SER A 266 -4.29 16.16 3.91
C SER A 266 -5.52 15.30 3.52
N LEU A 267 -5.53 14.04 3.98
CA LEU A 267 -6.53 13.03 3.64
C LEU A 267 -7.41 12.61 4.84
N VAL A 268 -7.21 13.17 6.03
CA VAL A 268 -8.00 12.88 7.24
C VAL A 268 -8.80 14.08 7.72
#